data_AF-A0A0L6HYJ1-F1
#
_entry.id   AF-A0A0L6HYJ1-F1
#
_cell.length_a   1.000
_cell.length_b   1.000
_cell.length_c   1.000
_cell.angle_alpha   90.00
_cell.angle_beta   90.00
_cell.angle_gamma   90.00
#
_symmetry.space_group_name_H-M   'P 1'
#
loop_
_entity.id
_entity.type
_entity.pdbx_description
1 polymer ?
#
loop_
_entity_poly.entity_id
_entity_poly.type
_entity_poly.pdbx_seq_one_letter_code
_entity_poly.pdbx_strand_id
1 'polypeptide(L)'
;MDPLALVLVTAGIASAACWILSLLTRDTSWVDRAWSLVPVAYVWIFAIAGLAKGVDAARLVLMALLVTAWGARLTFNFARKGGYTGMEDYRWAILRGRMRPWQFQLFNLLFIVAYQMALLVLITLPANVALQHPAPLTGWDVVFAALFLALLVGETIADQQQWAFHQRKKRAGGTLAPGFATTGLFRYSRHPNFFFEQSQWWAFYALGATAAVASGAGFLGGALNASILGAFLLSILFIGSTIFTESITASKYPAYADYRRTTSMLVPWPPRTRPVAEPAA
;
A
#
# COMPACT_ATOMS: atom_id res chain seq x y z
N MET A 1 4.61 -7.74 28.43
CA MET A 1 4.36 -6.41 27.82
C MET A 1 3.11 -6.51 26.97
N ASP A 2 2.25 -5.50 26.99
CA ASP A 2 1.07 -5.47 26.12
C ASP A 2 1.50 -5.49 24.63
N PRO A 3 0.91 -6.35 23.77
CA PRO A 3 1.34 -6.49 22.37
C PRO A 3 1.18 -5.20 21.56
N LEU A 4 0.15 -4.41 21.82
CA LEU A 4 -0.02 -3.12 21.16
C LEU A 4 1.06 -2.13 21.62
N ALA A 5 1.37 -2.08 22.92
CA ALA A 5 2.49 -1.30 23.42
C ALA A 5 3.82 -1.70 22.76
N LEU A 6 4.07 -3.00 22.55
CA LEU A 6 5.26 -3.46 21.83
C LEU A 6 5.28 -2.95 20.38
N VAL A 7 4.16 -3.05 19.66
CA VAL A 7 4.03 -2.49 18.29
C VAL A 7 4.31 -0.99 18.27
N LEU A 8 3.76 -0.23 19.21
CA LEU A 8 3.98 1.22 19.30
C LEU A 8 5.45 1.57 19.59
N VAL A 9 6.11 0.82 20.47
CA VAL A 9 7.56 0.97 20.73
C VAL A 9 8.37 0.64 19.47
N THR A 10 8.06 -0.47 18.79
CA THR A 10 8.73 -0.84 17.53
C THR A 10 8.52 0.23 16.45
N ALA A 11 7.31 0.79 16.34
CA ALA A 11 7.00 1.89 15.43
C ALA A 11 7.74 3.18 15.79
N GLY A 12 7.85 3.52 17.06
CA GLY A 12 8.63 4.67 17.53
C GLY A 12 10.12 4.53 17.19
N ILE A 13 10.70 3.35 17.41
CA ILE A 13 12.10 3.05 17.07
C ILE A 13 12.30 3.12 15.55
N ALA A 14 11.41 2.50 14.76
CA ALA A 14 11.49 2.54 13.30
C ALA A 14 11.33 3.96 12.74
N SER A 15 10.44 4.77 13.33
CA SER A 15 10.23 6.17 12.99
C SER A 15 11.49 7.00 13.25
N ALA A 16 12.07 6.84 14.44
CA ALA A 16 13.31 7.53 14.81
C ALA A 16 14.47 7.12 13.89
N ALA A 17 14.61 5.83 13.59
CA ALA A 17 15.61 5.33 12.66
C ALA A 17 15.43 5.92 11.25
N CYS A 18 14.22 5.89 10.70
CA CYS A 18 13.94 6.45 9.38
C CYS A 18 14.21 7.96 9.34
N TRP A 19 13.82 8.70 10.38
CA TRP A 19 14.08 10.13 10.45
C TRP A 19 15.58 10.44 10.53
N ILE A 20 16.31 9.80 11.46
CA ILE A 20 17.76 10.00 11.62
C ILE A 20 18.50 9.64 10.33
N LEU A 21 18.20 8.49 9.75
CA LEU A 21 18.80 8.06 8.48
C LEU A 21 18.46 9.02 7.34
N SER A 22 17.25 9.59 7.31
CA SER A 22 16.90 10.59 6.29
C SER A 22 17.75 11.86 6.37
N LEU A 23 18.16 12.27 7.59
CA LEU A 23 19.04 13.42 7.79
C LEU A 23 20.49 13.09 7.42
N LEU A 24 20.98 11.92 7.83
CA LEU A 24 22.36 11.48 7.57
C LEU A 24 22.62 11.22 6.08
N THR A 25 21.68 10.56 5.41
CA THR A 25 21.82 10.14 4.02
C THR A 25 21.24 11.13 3.02
N ARG A 26 20.46 12.11 3.49
CA ARG A 26 19.65 13.02 2.65
C ARG A 26 18.67 12.31 1.72
N ASP A 27 18.28 11.07 2.08
CA ASP A 27 17.29 10.26 1.39
C ASP A 27 16.08 10.04 2.31
N THR A 28 14.93 10.58 1.94
CA THR A 28 13.69 10.44 2.73
C THR A 28 12.97 9.10 2.52
N SER A 29 13.46 8.26 1.60
CA SER A 29 12.87 6.97 1.23
C SER A 29 13.17 5.83 2.20
N TRP A 30 13.79 6.11 3.34
CA TRP A 30 13.92 5.12 4.42
C TRP A 30 12.56 4.63 4.91
N VAL A 31 11.56 5.51 4.90
CA VAL A 31 10.17 5.13 5.18
C VAL A 31 9.68 4.14 4.12
N ASP A 32 9.92 4.39 2.83
CA ASP A 32 9.52 3.50 1.74
C ASP A 32 10.10 2.07 1.88
N ARG A 33 11.32 1.95 2.42
CA ARG A 33 11.91 0.65 2.78
C ARG A 33 11.16 -0.04 3.92
N ALA A 34 10.78 0.74 4.95
CA ALA A 34 10.10 0.25 6.12
C ALA A 34 8.69 -0.28 5.83
N TRP A 35 7.97 0.27 4.85
CA TRP A 35 6.64 -0.19 4.42
C TRP A 35 6.57 -1.72 4.24
N SER A 36 7.61 -2.31 3.64
CA SER A 36 7.63 -3.75 3.35
C SER A 36 7.96 -4.65 4.55
N LEU A 37 8.47 -4.07 5.65
CA LEU A 37 9.06 -4.81 6.77
C LEU A 37 8.25 -4.65 8.06
N VAL A 38 7.89 -3.42 8.42
CA VAL A 38 7.32 -3.16 9.74
C VAL A 38 5.89 -3.70 9.92
N PRO A 39 4.99 -3.69 8.90
CA PRO A 39 3.68 -4.31 9.07
C PRO A 39 3.77 -5.82 9.31
N VAL A 40 4.74 -6.48 8.68
CA VAL A 40 5.02 -7.91 8.90
C VAL A 40 5.40 -8.13 10.37
N ALA A 41 6.35 -7.34 10.89
CA ALA A 41 6.75 -7.40 12.29
C ALA A 41 5.57 -7.16 13.24
N TYR A 42 4.72 -6.16 12.98
CA TYR A 42 3.58 -5.81 13.84
C TYR A 42 2.56 -6.95 13.92
N VAL A 43 2.20 -7.54 12.78
CA VAL A 43 1.20 -8.63 12.76
C VAL A 43 1.77 -9.89 13.42
N TRP A 44 3.07 -10.18 13.25
CA TRP A 44 3.72 -11.28 13.96
C TRP A 44 3.81 -11.06 15.47
N ILE A 45 4.00 -9.82 15.95
CA ILE A 45 3.91 -9.50 17.38
C ILE A 45 2.55 -9.92 17.95
N PHE A 46 1.45 -9.60 17.25
CA PHE A 46 0.11 -10.02 17.67
C PHE A 46 -0.08 -11.54 17.61
N ALA A 47 0.38 -12.19 16.54
CA ALA A 47 0.26 -13.64 16.37
C ALA A 47 1.05 -14.42 17.45
N ILE A 48 2.30 -14.03 17.71
CA ILE A 48 3.13 -14.63 18.76
C ILE A 48 2.50 -14.40 20.14
N ALA A 49 1.94 -13.21 20.40
CA ALA A 49 1.23 -12.96 21.65
C ALA A 49 -0.02 -13.83 21.81
N GLY A 50 -0.77 -14.08 20.74
CA GLY A 50 -1.92 -15.01 20.74
C GLY A 50 -1.49 -16.43 21.09
N LEU A 51 -0.45 -16.93 20.41
CA LEU A 51 0.13 -18.26 20.67
C LEU A 51 0.63 -18.39 22.12
N ALA A 52 1.37 -17.39 22.61
CA ALA A 52 1.93 -17.39 23.96
C ALA A 52 0.85 -17.34 25.06
N LYS A 53 -0.30 -16.72 24.78
CA LYS A 53 -1.46 -16.70 25.68
C LYS A 53 -2.28 -17.99 25.65
N GLY A 54 -2.01 -18.90 24.70
CA GLY A 54 -2.79 -20.13 24.53
C GLY A 54 -4.22 -19.91 24.03
N VAL A 55 -4.51 -18.74 23.45
CA VAL A 55 -5.82 -18.48 22.81
C VAL A 55 -5.84 -19.05 21.39
N ASP A 56 -7.03 -19.17 20.79
CA ASP A 56 -7.14 -19.54 19.38
C ASP A 56 -6.49 -18.47 18.49
N ALA A 57 -5.27 -18.76 18.04
CA ALA A 57 -4.45 -17.86 17.24
C ALA A 57 -4.46 -18.23 15.74
N ALA A 58 -5.29 -19.16 15.29
CA ALA A 58 -5.28 -19.62 13.89
C ALA A 58 -5.52 -18.47 12.90
N ARG A 59 -6.48 -17.58 13.22
CA ARG A 59 -6.75 -16.36 12.44
C ARG A 59 -5.57 -15.40 12.44
N LEU A 60 -4.91 -15.21 13.58
CA LEU A 60 -3.74 -14.32 13.68
C LEU A 60 -2.56 -14.84 12.86
N VAL A 61 -2.31 -16.15 12.90
CA VAL A 61 -1.27 -16.79 12.09
C VAL A 61 -1.60 -16.65 10.60
N LEU A 62 -2.85 -16.88 10.19
CA LEU A 62 -3.30 -16.65 8.81
C LEU A 62 -3.03 -15.20 8.38
N MET A 63 -3.45 -14.22 9.19
CA MET A 63 -3.21 -12.79 8.94
C MET A 63 -1.71 -12.47 8.82
N ALA A 64 -0.87 -13.04 9.69
CA ALA A 64 0.58 -12.85 9.65
C ALA A 64 1.20 -13.43 8.37
N LEU A 65 0.75 -14.62 7.93
CA LEU A 65 1.22 -15.23 6.69
C LEU A 65 0.80 -14.41 5.46
N LEU A 66 -0.43 -13.91 5.41
CA LEU A 66 -0.91 -13.04 4.32
C LEU A 66 -0.09 -11.75 4.21
N VAL A 67 0.16 -11.08 5.34
CA VAL A 67 0.98 -9.86 5.37
C VAL A 67 2.45 -10.16 5.09
N THR A 68 2.96 -11.33 5.46
CA THR A 68 4.30 -11.78 5.08
C THR A 68 4.42 -11.97 3.56
N ALA A 69 3.43 -12.58 2.92
CA ALA A 69 3.40 -12.72 1.47
C ALA A 69 3.32 -11.35 0.77
N TRP A 70 2.51 -10.44 1.30
CA TRP A 70 2.44 -9.05 0.84
C TRP A 70 3.79 -8.31 0.98
N GLY A 71 4.42 -8.41 2.15
CA GLY A 71 5.70 -7.78 2.45
C GLY A 71 6.81 -8.31 1.55
N ALA A 72 6.89 -9.65 1.38
CA ALA A 72 7.84 -10.28 0.48
C ALA A 72 7.69 -9.78 -0.97
N ARG A 73 6.45 -9.68 -1.46
CA ARG A 73 6.16 -9.12 -2.79
C ARG A 73 6.59 -7.65 -2.89
N LEU A 74 6.28 -6.83 -1.88
CA LEU A 74 6.65 -5.41 -1.87
C LEU A 74 8.17 -5.24 -1.85
N THR A 75 8.87 -5.95 -0.96
CA THR A 75 10.34 -5.98 -0.88
C THR A 75 10.95 -6.39 -2.22
N PHE A 76 10.46 -7.46 -2.85
CA PHE A 76 10.93 -7.89 -4.17
C PHE A 76 10.71 -6.81 -5.24
N ASN A 77 9.51 -6.24 -5.32
CA ASN A 77 9.17 -5.22 -6.31
C ASN A 77 9.99 -3.94 -6.12
N PHE A 78 10.27 -3.56 -4.86
CA PHE A 78 11.09 -2.41 -4.52
C PHE A 78 12.57 -2.67 -4.82
N ALA A 79 13.09 -3.86 -4.49
CA ALA A 79 14.47 -4.26 -4.74
C ALA A 79 14.82 -4.23 -6.23
N ARG A 80 14.00 -4.84 -7.09
CA ARG A 80 14.25 -4.87 -8.53
C ARG A 80 14.22 -3.47 -9.16
N LYS A 81 13.48 -2.52 -8.57
CA LYS A 81 13.42 -1.12 -9.00
C LYS A 81 14.61 -0.27 -8.50
N GLY A 82 15.52 -0.85 -7.72
CA GLY A 82 16.70 -0.15 -7.19
C GLY A 82 16.48 0.53 -5.84
N GLY A 83 15.39 0.22 -5.12
CA GLY A 83 15.06 0.89 -3.86
C GLY A 83 16.10 0.73 -2.73
N TYR A 84 17.01 -0.24 -2.85
CA TYR A 84 18.12 -0.48 -1.92
C TYR A 84 19.49 -0.03 -2.43
N THR A 85 19.56 0.67 -3.58
CA THR A 85 20.84 1.15 -4.15
C THR A 85 21.15 2.60 -3.74
N GLY A 86 20.48 3.14 -2.71
CA GLY A 86 20.61 4.54 -2.31
C GLY A 86 19.87 5.55 -3.21
N MET A 87 18.97 5.07 -4.07
CA MET A 87 18.13 5.93 -4.90
C MET A 87 16.92 6.41 -4.10
N GLU A 88 16.77 7.73 -3.98
CA GLU A 88 15.58 8.35 -3.41
C GLU A 88 14.39 8.28 -4.39
N ASP A 89 13.17 8.10 -3.88
CA ASP A 89 11.96 8.24 -4.68
C ASP A 89 11.88 9.66 -5.27
N TYR A 90 11.78 9.73 -6.60
CA TYR A 90 11.76 10.98 -7.36
C TYR A 90 10.68 11.97 -6.90
N ARG A 91 9.59 11.49 -6.29
CA ARG A 91 8.50 12.31 -5.75
C ARG A 91 9.00 13.23 -4.65
N TRP A 92 9.90 12.75 -3.80
CA TRP A 92 10.45 13.54 -2.69
C TRP A 92 11.34 14.68 -3.20
N ALA A 93 12.17 14.41 -4.21
CA ALA A 93 12.98 15.46 -4.85
C ALA A 93 12.11 16.55 -5.50
N ILE A 94 11.00 16.18 -6.17
CA ILE A 94 10.07 17.15 -6.76
C ILE A 94 9.38 18.01 -5.68
N LEU A 95 8.93 17.39 -4.59
CA LEU A 95 8.30 18.13 -3.48
C LEU A 95 9.30 19.04 -2.76
N ARG A 96 10.55 18.58 -2.58
CA ARG A 96 11.64 19.38 -2.01
C ARG A 96 11.89 20.64 -2.83
N GLY A 97 11.83 20.56 -4.16
CA GLY A 97 11.98 21.73 -5.04
C GLY A 97 10.85 22.75 -4.95
N ARG A 98 9.72 22.42 -4.32
CA ARG A 98 8.56 23.32 -4.12
C ARG A 98 8.50 23.96 -2.74
N MET A 99 9.48 23.69 -1.88
CA MET A 99 9.48 24.08 -0.47
C MET A 99 10.81 24.72 -0.08
N ARG A 100 10.79 25.62 0.91
CA ARG A 100 12.02 26.06 1.57
C ARG A 100 12.63 24.89 2.36
N PRO A 101 13.96 24.86 2.57
CA PRO A 101 14.61 23.74 3.26
C PRO A 101 13.99 23.37 4.61
N TRP A 102 13.63 24.36 5.44
CA TRP A 102 13.00 24.13 6.74
C TRP A 102 11.56 23.56 6.62
N GLN A 103 10.80 24.00 5.61
CA GLN A 103 9.45 23.50 5.34
C GLN A 103 9.52 22.02 4.93
N PHE A 104 10.51 21.66 4.11
CA PHE A 104 10.73 20.27 3.73
C PHE A 104 11.12 19.39 4.92
N GLN A 105 11.92 19.89 5.88
CA GLN A 105 12.25 19.12 7.08
C GLN A 105 11.02 18.92 7.99
N LEU A 106 10.15 19.93 8.11
CA LEU A 106 8.89 19.77 8.83
C LEU A 106 7.96 18.77 8.13
N PHE A 107 7.89 18.83 6.79
CA PHE A 107 7.14 17.87 5.98
C PHE A 107 7.69 16.45 6.10
N ASN A 108 9.02 16.30 6.11
CA ASN A 108 9.69 15.02 6.33
C ASN A 108 9.31 14.43 7.70
N LEU A 109 9.42 15.22 8.76
CA LEU A 109 9.10 14.76 10.11
C LEU A 109 7.61 14.41 10.27
N LEU A 110 6.71 15.32 9.89
CA LEU A 110 5.28 15.18 10.18
C LEU A 110 4.56 14.26 9.19
N PHE A 111 4.86 14.37 7.89
CA PHE A 111 4.15 13.61 6.86
C PHE A 111 4.92 12.36 6.44
N ILE A 112 6.18 12.51 6.03
CA ILE A 112 6.94 11.36 5.50
C ILE A 112 7.14 10.32 6.60
N VAL A 113 7.61 10.74 7.77
CA VAL A 113 7.88 9.84 8.90
C VAL A 113 6.63 9.60 9.74
N ALA A 114 6.13 10.62 10.46
CA ALA A 114 5.13 10.40 11.51
C ALA A 114 3.79 9.88 10.96
N TYR A 115 3.22 10.53 9.94
CA TYR A 115 1.95 10.09 9.35
C TYR A 115 2.05 8.69 8.72
N GLN A 116 3.07 8.42 7.90
CA GLN A 116 3.19 7.10 7.26
C GLN A 116 3.44 5.99 8.29
N MET A 117 4.30 6.21 9.29
CA MET A 117 4.55 5.19 10.33
C MET A 117 3.31 4.94 11.20
N ALA A 118 2.56 5.99 11.54
CA ALA A 118 1.27 5.85 12.21
C ALA A 118 0.29 5.05 11.33
N LEU A 119 0.23 5.33 10.03
CA LEU A 119 -0.61 4.60 9.10
C LEU A 119 -0.24 3.11 9.03
N LEU A 120 1.06 2.76 9.04
CA LEU A 120 1.52 1.37 9.06
C LEU A 120 1.10 0.63 10.33
N VAL A 121 1.02 1.31 11.48
CA VAL A 121 0.40 0.73 12.68
C VAL A 121 -1.10 0.53 12.44
N LEU A 122 -1.81 1.58 12.00
CA LEU A 122 -3.26 1.57 11.82
C LEU A 122 -3.77 0.45 10.90
N ILE A 123 -3.11 0.21 9.76
CA ILE A 123 -3.49 -0.85 8.82
C ILE A 123 -3.29 -2.27 9.40
N THR A 124 -2.47 -2.41 10.43
CA THR A 124 -2.23 -3.69 11.13
C THR A 124 -3.11 -3.91 12.36
N LEU A 125 -3.82 -2.88 12.84
CA LEU A 125 -4.74 -2.99 13.97
C LEU A 125 -5.87 -4.03 13.83
N PRO A 126 -6.34 -4.43 12.63
CA PRO A 126 -7.25 -5.56 12.51
C PRO A 126 -6.70 -6.85 13.16
N ALA A 127 -5.37 -7.05 13.19
CA ALA A 127 -4.77 -8.17 13.91
C ALA A 127 -4.87 -8.00 15.44
N ASN A 128 -4.77 -6.77 15.96
CA ASN A 128 -5.04 -6.51 17.37
C ASN A 128 -6.51 -6.79 17.72
N VAL A 129 -7.45 -6.44 16.82
CA VAL A 129 -8.88 -6.79 16.99
C VAL A 129 -9.05 -8.31 17.08
N ALA A 130 -8.40 -9.07 16.19
CA ALA A 130 -8.44 -10.53 16.24
C ALA A 130 -7.83 -11.12 17.52
N LEU A 131 -6.78 -10.50 18.07
CA LEU A 131 -6.19 -10.91 19.35
C LEU A 131 -7.12 -10.64 20.55
N GLN A 132 -7.88 -9.55 20.51
CA GLN A 132 -8.85 -9.21 21.56
C GLN A 132 -10.13 -10.05 21.48
N HIS A 133 -10.42 -10.64 20.32
CA HIS A 133 -11.63 -11.41 20.05
C HIS A 133 -11.24 -12.83 19.56
N PRO A 134 -10.64 -13.66 20.42
CA PRO A 134 -10.26 -15.02 20.05
C PRO A 134 -11.53 -15.82 19.72
N ALA A 135 -11.59 -16.34 18.50
CA ALA A 135 -12.69 -17.14 18.00
C ALA A 135 -12.19 -18.06 16.89
N PRO A 136 -12.77 -19.26 16.71
CA PRO A 136 -12.39 -20.17 15.63
C PRO A 136 -12.50 -19.52 14.25
N LEU A 137 -11.74 -20.06 13.29
CA LEU A 137 -11.90 -19.71 11.88
C LEU A 137 -13.31 -20.05 11.40
N THR A 138 -13.83 -19.19 10.53
CA THR A 138 -15.14 -19.30 9.90
C THR A 138 -15.01 -19.38 8.38
N GLY A 139 -16.09 -19.69 7.68
CA GLY A 139 -16.09 -19.64 6.20
C GLY A 139 -15.74 -18.26 5.64
N TRP A 140 -16.05 -17.18 6.37
CA TRP A 140 -15.68 -15.82 5.97
C TRP A 140 -14.18 -15.58 5.98
N ASP A 141 -13.45 -16.21 6.90
CA ASP A 141 -11.99 -16.13 6.92
C ASP A 141 -11.38 -16.70 5.65
N VAL A 142 -11.93 -17.81 5.14
CA VAL A 142 -11.52 -18.41 3.85
C VAL A 142 -11.81 -17.46 2.69
N VAL A 143 -13.00 -16.86 2.66
CA VAL A 143 -13.40 -15.91 1.60
C VAL A 143 -12.48 -14.69 1.58
N PHE A 144 -12.21 -14.06 2.73
CA PHE A 144 -11.38 -12.86 2.79
C PHE A 144 -9.89 -13.16 2.59
N ALA A 145 -9.40 -14.33 3.04
CA ALA A 145 -8.03 -14.77 2.73
C ALA A 145 -7.86 -15.07 1.23
N ALA A 146 -8.81 -15.76 0.61
CA ALA A 146 -8.80 -16.03 -0.83
C ALA A 146 -8.88 -14.72 -1.64
N LEU A 147 -9.72 -13.78 -1.22
CA LEU A 147 -9.80 -12.45 -1.81
C LEU A 147 -8.47 -11.71 -1.68
N PHE A 148 -7.86 -11.70 -0.49
CA PHE A 148 -6.54 -11.08 -0.28
C PHE A 148 -5.49 -11.66 -1.22
N LEU A 149 -5.42 -12.99 -1.34
CA LEU A 149 -4.46 -13.67 -2.23
C LEU A 149 -4.72 -13.36 -3.71
N ALA A 150 -5.99 -13.34 -4.14
CA ALA A 150 -6.35 -12.97 -5.51
C ALA A 150 -5.94 -11.53 -5.83
N LEU A 151 -6.15 -10.60 -4.90
CA LEU A 151 -5.71 -9.21 -5.02
C LEU A 151 -4.17 -9.12 -5.06
N LEU A 152 -3.46 -9.89 -4.21
CA LEU A 152 -2.01 -9.93 -4.19
C LEU A 152 -1.42 -10.43 -5.52
N VAL A 153 -2.05 -11.43 -6.14
CA VAL A 153 -1.71 -11.90 -7.49
C VAL A 153 -1.98 -10.79 -8.51
N GLY A 154 -3.14 -10.13 -8.44
CA GLY A 154 -3.48 -8.99 -9.29
C GLY A 154 -2.45 -7.85 -9.20
N GLU A 155 -2.03 -7.50 -7.99
CA GLU A 155 -1.00 -6.50 -7.73
C GLU A 155 0.34 -6.92 -8.35
N THR A 156 0.74 -8.17 -8.14
CA THR A 156 1.97 -8.74 -8.69
C THR A 156 1.99 -8.68 -10.22
N ILE A 157 0.86 -8.99 -10.86
CA ILE A 157 0.70 -8.88 -12.32
C ILE A 157 0.81 -7.42 -12.77
N ALA A 158 0.11 -6.49 -12.11
CA ALA A 158 0.17 -5.06 -12.43
C ALA A 158 1.60 -4.52 -12.30
N ASP A 159 2.29 -4.85 -11.22
CA ASP A 159 3.68 -4.51 -10.98
C ASP A 159 4.61 -5.09 -12.07
N GLN A 160 4.40 -6.35 -12.46
CA GLN A 160 5.18 -7.00 -13.52
C GLN A 160 4.97 -6.35 -14.88
N GLN A 161 3.73 -5.98 -15.23
CA GLN A 161 3.42 -5.26 -16.47
C GLN A 161 4.10 -3.88 -16.50
N GLN A 162 4.06 -3.15 -15.37
CA GLN A 162 4.73 -1.86 -15.24
C GLN A 162 6.26 -2.00 -15.36
N TRP A 163 6.83 -3.00 -14.69
CA TRP A 163 8.25 -3.32 -14.77
C TRP A 163 8.69 -3.62 -16.21
N ALA A 164 7.96 -4.51 -16.90
CA ALA A 164 8.25 -4.86 -18.29
C ALA A 164 8.19 -3.64 -19.22
N PHE A 165 7.21 -2.76 -19.03
CA PHE A 165 7.12 -1.49 -19.75
C PHE A 165 8.38 -0.63 -19.55
N HIS A 166 8.80 -0.42 -18.30
CA HIS A 166 9.98 0.39 -18.00
C HIS A 166 11.28 -0.24 -18.52
N GLN A 167 11.41 -1.56 -18.49
CA GLN A 167 12.56 -2.24 -19.09
C GLN A 167 12.62 -2.07 -20.61
N ARG A 168 11.48 -2.17 -21.31
CA ARG A 168 11.42 -1.86 -22.74
C ARG A 168 11.80 -0.41 -23.03
N LYS A 169 11.26 0.53 -22.24
CA LYS A 169 11.58 1.96 -22.36
C LYS A 169 13.06 2.24 -22.14
N LYS A 170 13.69 1.59 -21.15
CA LYS A 170 15.14 1.68 -20.91
C LYS A 170 15.94 1.16 -22.10
N ARG A 171 15.58 0.01 -22.67
CA ARG A 171 16.22 -0.57 -23.86
C ARG A 171 16.07 0.31 -25.10
N ALA A 172 14.97 1.05 -25.21
CA ALA A 172 14.72 2.01 -26.29
C ALA A 172 15.40 3.38 -26.06
N GLY A 173 16.42 3.47 -25.20
CA GLY A 173 17.14 4.72 -24.95
C GLY A 173 16.41 5.70 -24.02
N GLY A 174 15.43 5.24 -23.24
CA GLY A 174 14.69 6.05 -22.26
C GLY A 174 13.39 6.65 -22.79
N THR A 175 13.12 6.56 -24.09
CA THR A 175 11.91 7.09 -24.74
C THR A 175 11.14 5.95 -25.40
N LEU A 176 9.85 5.86 -25.11
CA LEU A 176 8.94 4.88 -25.70
C LEU A 176 7.54 5.47 -25.71
N ALA A 177 6.94 5.66 -26.88
CA ALA A 177 5.57 6.18 -27.00
C ALA A 177 4.55 5.15 -26.45
N PRO A 178 3.49 5.58 -25.73
CA PRO A 178 3.11 6.97 -25.42
C PRO A 178 3.81 7.58 -24.18
N GLY A 179 4.75 6.86 -23.56
CA GLY A 179 5.53 7.33 -22.41
C GLY A 179 5.15 6.65 -21.09
N PHE A 180 4.00 5.98 -21.07
CA PHE A 180 3.36 5.29 -19.93
C PHE A 180 2.70 3.98 -20.39
N ALA A 181 2.39 3.09 -19.44
CA ALA A 181 1.75 1.81 -19.73
C ALA A 181 0.25 1.99 -20.02
N THR A 182 -0.25 1.36 -21.09
CA THR A 182 -1.65 1.43 -21.52
C THR A 182 -2.25 0.05 -21.85
N THR A 183 -1.46 -1.02 -21.72
CA THR A 183 -1.83 -2.39 -22.08
C THR A 183 -2.02 -3.27 -20.85
N GLY A 184 -2.72 -4.40 -20.99
CA GLY A 184 -2.96 -5.32 -19.88
C GLY A 184 -3.92 -4.70 -18.85
N LEU A 185 -3.60 -4.79 -17.56
CA LEU A 185 -4.40 -4.18 -16.49
C LEU A 185 -4.42 -2.65 -16.61
N PHE A 186 -3.36 -2.06 -17.18
CA PHE A 186 -3.31 -0.63 -17.47
C PHE A 186 -4.30 -0.20 -18.56
N ARG A 187 -4.94 -1.11 -19.29
CA ARG A 187 -6.06 -0.77 -20.17
C ARG A 187 -7.34 -0.44 -19.40
N TYR A 188 -7.51 -1.02 -18.21
CA TYR A 188 -8.74 -0.96 -17.41
C TYR A 188 -8.65 0.02 -16.25
N SER A 189 -7.44 0.23 -15.72
CA SER A 189 -7.17 1.21 -14.67
C SER A 189 -5.85 1.91 -14.95
N ARG A 190 -5.73 3.19 -14.60
CA ARG A 190 -4.47 3.92 -14.70
C ARG A 190 -3.49 3.54 -13.58
N HIS A 191 -4.02 3.08 -12.46
CA HIS A 191 -3.27 2.65 -11.29
C HIS A 191 -3.83 1.32 -10.72
N PRO A 192 -3.78 0.21 -11.49
CA PRO A 192 -4.32 -1.07 -11.06
C PRO A 192 -3.62 -1.62 -9.82
N ASN A 193 -2.30 -1.45 -9.72
CA ASN A 193 -1.52 -1.81 -8.54
C ASN A 193 -1.99 -1.07 -7.27
N PHE A 194 -2.35 0.21 -7.39
CA PHE A 194 -2.87 0.98 -6.26
C PHE A 194 -4.24 0.48 -5.80
N PHE A 195 -5.09 0.06 -6.73
CA PHE A 195 -6.37 -0.54 -6.40
C PHE A 195 -6.17 -1.85 -5.61
N PHE A 196 -5.35 -2.76 -6.12
CA PHE A 196 -5.10 -4.04 -5.43
C PHE A 196 -4.50 -3.86 -4.04
N GLU A 197 -3.51 -2.96 -3.90
CA GLU A 197 -2.90 -2.62 -2.62
C GLU A 197 -3.96 -2.12 -1.61
N GLN A 198 -4.79 -1.15 -1.98
CA GLN A 198 -5.87 -0.66 -1.10
C GLN A 198 -6.86 -1.77 -0.75
N SER A 199 -7.32 -2.54 -1.74
CA SER A 199 -8.29 -3.61 -1.55
C SER A 199 -7.78 -4.73 -0.65
N GLN A 200 -6.47 -5.04 -0.68
CA GLN A 200 -5.86 -6.02 0.23
C GLN A 200 -6.03 -5.60 1.69
N TRP A 201 -5.82 -4.33 2.02
CA TRP A 201 -5.98 -3.84 3.39
C TRP A 201 -7.45 -3.75 3.83
N TRP A 202 -8.39 -3.59 2.89
CA TRP A 202 -9.82 -3.77 3.17
C TRP A 202 -10.18 -5.23 3.47
N ALA A 203 -9.60 -6.19 2.73
CA ALA A 203 -9.77 -7.63 3.03
C ALA A 203 -9.11 -8.00 4.37
N PHE A 204 -7.96 -7.41 4.69
CA PHE A 204 -7.27 -7.60 5.97
C PHE A 204 -8.09 -7.04 7.14
N TYR A 205 -8.71 -5.87 6.97
CA TYR A 205 -9.70 -5.33 7.90
C TYR A 205 -10.86 -6.30 8.12
N ALA A 206 -11.41 -6.87 7.04
CA ALA A 206 -12.53 -7.80 7.12
C ALA A 206 -12.20 -9.07 7.92
N LEU A 207 -10.95 -9.56 7.90
CA LEU A 207 -10.50 -10.66 8.76
C LEU A 207 -10.56 -10.29 10.25
N GLY A 208 -10.07 -9.10 10.63
CA GLY A 208 -10.18 -8.61 12.01
C GLY A 208 -11.63 -8.40 12.46
N ALA A 209 -12.46 -7.83 11.58
CA ALA A 209 -13.89 -7.67 11.82
C ALA A 209 -14.61 -9.02 11.99
N THR A 210 -14.25 -10.03 11.18
CA THR A 210 -14.78 -11.39 11.28
C THR A 210 -14.51 -12.00 12.66
N ALA A 211 -13.33 -11.75 13.23
CA ALA A 211 -13.00 -12.19 14.58
C ALA A 211 -13.97 -11.62 15.63
N ALA A 212 -14.20 -10.31 15.59
CA ALA A 212 -15.11 -9.63 16.52
C ALA A 212 -16.57 -10.11 16.36
N VAL A 213 -17.04 -10.30 15.12
CA VAL A 213 -18.37 -10.86 14.87
C VAL A 213 -18.47 -12.29 15.40
N ALA A 214 -17.47 -13.14 15.11
CA ALA A 214 -17.44 -14.54 15.52
C ALA A 214 -17.33 -14.73 17.04
N SER A 215 -16.72 -13.77 17.76
CA SER A 215 -16.67 -13.78 19.22
C SER A 215 -17.95 -13.25 19.90
N GLY A 216 -18.99 -12.92 19.13
CA GLY A 216 -20.28 -12.49 19.66
C GLY A 216 -20.48 -10.97 19.81
N ALA A 217 -19.62 -10.12 19.23
CA ALA A 217 -19.83 -8.65 19.26
C ALA A 217 -21.04 -8.16 18.43
N GLY A 218 -21.78 -9.08 17.81
CA GLY A 218 -22.87 -8.79 16.88
C GLY A 218 -22.35 -8.33 15.51
N PHE A 219 -23.19 -8.43 14.48
CA PHE A 219 -22.77 -8.08 13.12
C PHE A 219 -22.34 -6.61 13.01
N LEU A 220 -23.17 -5.66 13.48
CA LEU A 220 -22.84 -4.24 13.43
C LEU A 220 -21.67 -3.88 14.36
N GLY A 221 -21.63 -4.43 15.57
CA GLY A 221 -20.58 -4.14 16.56
C GLY A 221 -19.22 -4.71 16.18
N GLY A 222 -19.18 -5.86 15.51
CA GLY A 222 -17.94 -6.45 15.00
C GLY A 222 -17.51 -5.87 13.64
N ALA A 223 -18.45 -5.67 12.72
CA ALA A 223 -18.17 -5.20 11.36
C ALA A 223 -17.82 -3.71 11.27
N LEU A 224 -18.24 -2.89 12.24
CA LEU A 224 -17.87 -1.48 12.35
C LEU A 224 -17.05 -1.25 13.61
N ASN A 225 -15.72 -1.37 13.47
CA ASN A 225 -14.80 -1.12 14.56
C ASN A 225 -13.69 -0.14 14.14
N ALA A 226 -13.00 0.45 15.11
CA ALA A 226 -12.04 1.53 14.89
C ALA A 226 -10.86 1.15 13.98
N SER A 227 -10.56 -0.15 13.81
CA SER A 227 -9.47 -0.58 12.92
C SER A 227 -9.75 -0.31 11.43
N ILE A 228 -11.00 0.01 11.07
CA ILE A 228 -11.38 0.45 9.71
C ILE A 228 -10.61 1.70 9.28
N LEU A 229 -10.20 2.53 10.24
CA LEU A 229 -9.52 3.79 10.00
C LEU A 229 -8.21 3.59 9.24
N GLY A 230 -7.50 2.48 9.46
CA GLY A 230 -6.28 2.16 8.72
C GLY A 230 -6.51 2.04 7.22
N ALA A 231 -7.44 1.17 6.80
CA ALA A 231 -7.76 0.97 5.39
C ALA A 231 -8.34 2.24 4.75
N PHE A 232 -9.16 2.99 5.49
CA PHE A 232 -9.73 4.25 5.03
C PHE A 232 -8.66 5.34 4.80
N LEU A 233 -7.78 5.58 5.78
CA LEU A 233 -6.70 6.57 5.65
C LEU A 233 -5.68 6.17 4.59
N LEU A 234 -5.39 4.87 4.44
CA LEU A 234 -4.56 4.38 3.34
C LEU A 234 -5.18 4.73 1.98
N SER A 235 -6.50 4.58 1.85
CA SER A 235 -7.19 4.91 0.61
C SER A 235 -7.09 6.42 0.30
N ILE A 236 -7.20 7.29 1.31
CA ILE A 236 -6.99 8.74 1.16
C ILE A 236 -5.55 9.06 0.73
N LEU A 237 -4.55 8.45 1.37
CA LEU A 237 -3.15 8.63 1.00
C LEU A 237 -2.90 8.25 -0.46
N PHE A 238 -3.48 7.14 -0.92
CA PHE A 238 -3.34 6.67 -2.29
C PHE A 238 -4.03 7.59 -3.31
N ILE A 239 -5.18 8.19 -2.97
CA ILE A 239 -5.82 9.22 -3.81
C ILE A 239 -4.88 10.42 -3.99
N GLY A 240 -4.32 10.95 -2.90
CA GLY A 240 -3.37 12.07 -2.95
C GLY A 240 -2.11 11.71 -3.77
N SER A 241 -1.56 10.52 -3.53
CA SER A 241 -0.39 10.00 -4.27
C SER A 241 -0.67 9.81 -5.76
N THR A 242 -1.88 9.38 -6.11
CA THR A 242 -2.33 9.23 -7.50
C THR A 242 -2.38 10.57 -8.19
N ILE A 243 -3.09 11.55 -7.62
CA ILE A 243 -3.21 12.91 -8.18
C ILE A 243 -1.82 13.52 -8.42
N PHE A 244 -0.92 13.39 -7.44
CA PHE A 244 0.45 13.90 -7.58
C PHE A 244 1.21 13.18 -8.71
N THR A 245 1.17 11.86 -8.76
CA THR A 245 1.86 11.06 -9.79
C THR A 245 1.32 11.32 -11.19
N GLU A 246 0.00 11.43 -11.34
CA GLU A 246 -0.66 11.78 -12.60
C GLU A 246 -0.25 13.19 -13.05
N SER A 247 -0.12 14.16 -12.13
CA SER A 247 0.30 15.53 -12.47
C SER A 247 1.71 15.57 -13.08
N ILE A 248 2.62 14.73 -12.57
CA ILE A 248 4.00 14.60 -13.07
C ILE A 248 4.00 13.88 -14.42
N THR A 249 3.11 12.89 -14.61
CA THR A 249 3.02 12.16 -15.87
C THR A 249 2.42 13.05 -16.97
N ALA A 250 1.37 13.81 -16.63
CA ALA A 250 0.71 14.74 -17.54
C ALA A 250 1.63 15.86 -18.01
N SER A 251 2.54 16.36 -17.16
CA SER A 251 3.51 17.38 -17.57
C SER A 251 4.56 16.87 -18.54
N LYS A 252 4.82 15.55 -18.54
CA LYS A 252 5.80 14.89 -19.43
C LYS A 252 5.17 14.40 -20.73
N TYR A 253 3.91 13.97 -20.71
CA TYR A 253 3.28 13.28 -21.83
C TYR A 253 1.91 13.89 -22.14
N PRO A 254 1.79 14.74 -23.20
CA PRO A 254 0.52 15.36 -23.59
C PRO A 254 -0.60 14.34 -23.86
N ALA A 255 -0.26 13.18 -24.46
CA ALA A 255 -1.18 12.08 -24.73
C ALA A 255 -1.81 11.45 -23.45
N TYR A 256 -1.25 11.73 -22.27
CA TYR A 256 -1.81 11.26 -21.00
C TYR A 256 -3.20 11.85 -20.71
N ALA A 257 -3.51 13.04 -21.26
CA ALA A 257 -4.81 13.66 -21.12
C ALA A 257 -5.94 12.80 -21.68
N ASP A 258 -5.72 12.16 -22.82
CA ASP A 258 -6.73 11.28 -23.42
C ASP A 258 -6.88 9.97 -22.65
N TYR A 259 -5.77 9.41 -22.17
CA TYR A 259 -5.80 8.24 -21.30
C TYR A 259 -6.57 8.50 -19.99
N ARG A 260 -6.46 9.70 -19.40
CA ARG A 260 -7.27 10.12 -18.24
C ARG A 260 -8.76 10.23 -18.53
N ARG A 261 -9.14 10.51 -19.77
CA ARG A 261 -10.56 10.62 -20.19
C ARG A 261 -11.19 9.27 -20.46
N THR A 262 -10.42 8.30 -20.95
CA THR A 262 -10.95 7.00 -21.39
C THR A 262 -10.84 5.90 -20.34
N THR A 263 -9.83 5.96 -19.46
CA THR A 263 -9.50 4.85 -18.56
C THR A 263 -9.79 5.22 -17.12
N SER A 264 -10.37 4.31 -16.32
CA SER A 264 -10.64 4.54 -14.89
C SER A 264 -9.36 4.81 -14.09
N MET A 265 -9.42 5.65 -13.05
CA MET A 265 -8.24 6.00 -12.25
C MET A 265 -7.73 4.83 -11.40
N LEU A 266 -8.62 4.22 -10.61
CA LEU A 266 -8.29 3.17 -9.63
C LEU A 266 -9.01 1.86 -9.95
N VAL A 267 -10.34 1.84 -9.91
CA VAL A 267 -11.13 0.63 -10.12
C VAL A 267 -10.95 0.13 -11.55
N PRO A 268 -10.47 -1.12 -11.79
CA PRO A 268 -10.38 -1.69 -13.12
C PRO A 268 -11.76 -1.73 -13.79
N TRP A 269 -11.94 -0.93 -14.84
CA TRP A 269 -13.21 -0.79 -15.54
C TRP A 269 -12.99 -0.75 -17.06
N PRO A 270 -13.90 -1.29 -17.89
CA PRO A 270 -13.80 -1.18 -19.33
C PRO A 270 -13.61 0.29 -19.79
N PRO A 271 -12.63 0.58 -20.66
CA PRO A 271 -12.36 1.93 -21.10
C PRO A 271 -13.53 2.50 -21.92
N ARG A 272 -13.77 3.80 -21.79
CA ARG A 272 -14.79 4.51 -22.58
C ARG A 272 -14.33 4.57 -24.04
N THR A 273 -15.14 4.04 -24.96
CA THR A 273 -15.01 4.29 -26.39
C THR A 273 -15.47 5.72 -26.70
N ARG A 274 -14.61 6.56 -27.28
CA ARG A 274 -15.07 7.76 -27.99
C ARG A 274 -15.22 7.42 -29.48
N PRO A 275 -16.29 7.87 -30.16
CA PRO A 275 -16.24 8.03 -31.61
C PRO A 275 -15.10 9.02 -31.89
N VAL A 276 -14.16 8.64 -32.75
CA VAL A 276 -13.19 9.59 -33.28
C VAL A 276 -13.99 10.62 -34.07
N ALA A 277 -14.07 11.86 -33.60
CA ALA A 277 -14.44 12.94 -34.50
C ALA A 277 -13.33 13.03 -35.53
N GLU A 278 -13.64 12.74 -36.79
CA GLU A 278 -12.70 12.97 -37.89
C GLU A 278 -12.19 14.40 -37.83
N PRO A 279 -10.89 14.64 -38.11
CA PRO A 279 -10.42 16.00 -38.32
C PRO A 279 -11.26 16.61 -39.44
N ALA A 280 -11.87 17.77 -39.19
CA ALA A 280 -12.52 18.54 -40.24
C ALA A 280 -11.50 18.80 -41.35
N ALA A 281 -11.87 18.44 -42.58
CA ALA A 281 -11.10 18.65 -43.80
C ALA A 281 -10.87 20.13 -44.10
#